data_AF-A0A7J5YFM9-F1
#
_entry.id   AF-A0A7J5YFM9-F1
#
_cell.length_a   1.000
_cell.length_b   1.000
_cell.length_c   1.000
_cell.angle_alpha   90.00
_cell.angle_beta   90.00
_cell.angle_gamma   90.00
#
_symmetry.space_group_name_H-M   'P 1'
#
loop_
_entity.id
_entity.type
_entity.pdbx_description
1 polymer ?
#
loop_
_entity_poly.entity_id
_entity_poly.type
_entity_poly.pdbx_seq_one_letter_code
_entity_poly.pdbx_strand_id
1 'polypeptide(L)'
;MEKHLPKSVTVHVADSSCGADRSEEIKDLQVNVSHKTLKAGDYGWVSTRSNRNNVRYEEYDSDTDSDCEERAQSLPTVDSKLYHESWAQSPTALVIGGETHGLSVDAVQLAEKTSGHRLFIPVAPDMDSLNSAMAASILLFEGRKQLLKLT
;
A
#
# COMPACT_ATOMS: atom_id res chain seq x y z
N MET A 1 6.70 15.97 12.04
CA MET A 1 7.13 16.39 10.67
C MET A 1 6.33 17.55 10.07
N GLU A 2 5.17 17.91 10.62
CA GLU A 2 4.25 18.93 10.05
C GLU A 2 4.83 20.34 9.86
N LYS A 3 5.86 20.74 10.62
CA LYS A 3 6.41 22.11 10.58
C LYS A 3 7.29 22.42 9.36
N HIS A 4 7.54 21.45 8.48
CA HIS A 4 8.45 21.61 7.33
C HIS A 4 7.75 21.60 5.97
N LEU A 5 6.45 21.29 5.93
CA LEU A 5 5.68 21.28 4.70
C LEU A 5 4.88 22.59 4.57
N PRO A 6 4.82 23.20 3.37
CA PRO A 6 3.88 24.28 3.12
C PRO A 6 2.44 23.86 3.43
N LYS A 7 1.63 24.77 3.95
CA LYS A 7 0.22 24.48 4.35
C LYS A 7 -0.67 24.00 3.19
N SER A 8 -0.25 24.20 1.95
CA SER A 8 -0.97 23.79 0.74
C SER A 8 -0.60 22.39 0.25
N VAL A 9 0.36 21.69 0.90
CA VAL A 9 0.83 20.39 0.43
C VAL A 9 -0.06 19.27 0.93
N THR A 10 -0.54 18.44 0.01
CA THR A 10 -1.25 17.19 0.31
C THR A 10 -0.26 16.03 0.30
N VAL A 11 -0.23 15.23 1.37
CA VAL A 11 0.69 14.08 1.49
C VAL A 11 -0.06 12.80 1.14
N HIS A 12 0.34 12.12 0.08
CA HIS A 12 -0.18 10.81 -0.28
C HIS A 12 0.81 9.72 0.13
N VAL A 13 0.28 8.56 0.50
CA VAL A 13 1.09 7.40 0.87
C VAL A 13 0.85 6.28 -0.14
N ALA A 14 1.87 5.48 -0.43
CA ALA A 14 1.74 4.29 -1.26
C ALA A 14 2.47 3.11 -0.61
N ASP A 15 1.77 1.99 -0.57
CA ASP A 15 2.26 0.72 -0.06
C ASP A 15 2.53 -0.22 -1.23
N SER A 16 3.69 -0.88 -1.21
CA SER A 16 4.07 -1.90 -2.19
C SER A 16 3.31 -3.22 -2.01
N SER A 17 2.84 -3.54 -0.80
CA SER A 17 2.16 -4.78 -0.44
C SER A 17 0.66 -4.73 -0.74
N CYS A 18 0.17 -5.81 -1.34
CA CYS A 18 -1.27 -6.01 -1.57
C CYS A 18 -1.97 -6.06 -0.20
N GLY A 19 -2.75 -5.02 0.11
CA GLY A 19 -3.59 -5.03 1.31
C GLY A 19 -4.56 -6.20 1.24
N ALA A 20 -4.44 -7.13 2.20
CA ALA A 20 -5.26 -8.34 2.29
C ALA A 20 -6.76 -8.10 2.49
N ASP A 21 -7.25 -6.87 2.39
CA ASP A 21 -8.57 -6.48 2.89
C ASP A 21 -9.65 -6.33 1.82
N ARG A 22 -9.34 -6.44 0.51
CA ARG A 22 -10.33 -6.12 -0.54
C ARG A 22 -10.39 -7.09 -1.71
N SER A 23 -10.41 -8.39 -1.43
CA SER A 23 -10.81 -9.45 -2.39
C SER A 23 -12.25 -9.31 -2.92
N GLU A 24 -13.03 -8.34 -2.44
CA GLU A 24 -14.42 -8.12 -2.86
C GLU A 24 -14.61 -7.13 -4.03
N GLU A 25 -13.67 -6.22 -4.33
CA GLU A 25 -13.86 -5.22 -5.41
C GLU A 25 -13.32 -5.63 -6.79
N ILE A 26 -12.56 -6.74 -6.89
CA ILE A 26 -11.96 -7.20 -8.16
C ILE A 26 -12.90 -8.15 -8.94
N LYS A 27 -14.08 -8.49 -8.39
CA LYS A 27 -15.01 -9.45 -9.01
C LYS A 27 -15.73 -8.92 -10.26
N ASP A 28 -15.78 -7.61 -10.48
CA ASP A 28 -16.62 -7.03 -11.54
C ASP A 28 -15.96 -6.88 -12.93
N LEU A 29 -14.72 -7.35 -13.11
CA LEU A 29 -13.98 -7.18 -14.38
C LEU A 29 -13.58 -8.48 -15.10
N GLN A 30 -14.08 -9.65 -14.68
CA GLN A 30 -13.84 -10.91 -15.41
C GLN A 30 -14.70 -11.02 -16.67
N VAL A 31 -14.22 -10.41 -17.76
CA VAL A 31 -14.61 -10.80 -19.12
C VAL A 31 -13.84 -12.07 -19.49
N ASN A 32 -14.59 -13.14 -19.77
CA ASN A 32 -14.14 -14.43 -20.29
C ASN A 32 -13.05 -14.30 -21.36
N VAL A 33 -11.82 -14.69 -21.05
CA VAL A 33 -10.85 -15.12 -22.06
C VAL A 33 -10.03 -16.30 -21.53
N SER A 34 -10.28 -17.48 -22.09
CA SER A 34 -9.46 -18.67 -21.88
C SER A 34 -8.17 -18.53 -22.69
N HIS A 35 -7.10 -18.10 -22.04
CA HIS A 35 -5.75 -18.26 -22.56
C HIS A 35 -4.92 -19.04 -21.54
N LYS A 36 -4.34 -20.16 -22.00
CA LYS A 36 -3.38 -20.97 -21.24
C LYS A 36 -2.28 -20.05 -20.70
N THR A 37 -2.27 -19.83 -19.40
CA THR A 37 -1.26 -19.03 -18.72
C THR A 37 0.03 -19.83 -18.63
N LEU A 38 1.07 -19.35 -19.31
CA LEU A 38 2.43 -19.83 -19.09
C LEU A 38 2.87 -19.39 -17.69
N LYS A 39 3.32 -20.38 -16.92
CA LYS A 39 3.58 -20.28 -15.48
C LYS A 39 4.88 -19.52 -15.25
N ALA A 40 4.94 -18.70 -14.20
CA ALA A 40 6.12 -17.90 -13.84
C ALA A 40 7.44 -18.70 -13.70
N GLY A 41 7.37 -20.02 -13.56
CA GLY A 41 8.53 -20.92 -13.50
C GLY A 41 9.31 -21.08 -14.81
N ASP A 42 8.72 -20.74 -15.96
CA ASP A 42 9.39 -20.90 -17.26
C ASP A 42 10.47 -19.82 -17.52
N TYR A 43 10.45 -18.72 -16.75
CA TYR A 43 11.42 -17.62 -16.87
C TYR A 43 12.62 -17.76 -15.91
N GLY A 44 12.80 -18.90 -15.25
CA GLY A 44 13.97 -19.16 -14.40
C GLY A 44 14.01 -18.41 -13.07
N TRP A 45 12.88 -17.86 -12.61
CA TRP A 45 12.82 -17.15 -11.33
C TRP A 45 12.61 -18.13 -10.17
N VAL A 46 13.70 -18.52 -9.50
CA VAL A 46 13.64 -19.32 -8.28
C VAL A 46 13.27 -18.39 -7.12
N SER A 47 11.99 -18.36 -6.75
CA SER A 47 11.57 -17.77 -5.49
C SER A 47 12.12 -18.62 -4.35
N THR A 48 13.07 -18.08 -3.58
CA THR A 48 13.41 -18.63 -2.26
C THR A 48 12.24 -18.35 -1.33
N ARG A 49 11.23 -19.22 -1.39
CA ARG A 49 10.12 -19.22 -0.43
C ARG A 49 10.70 -19.49 0.96
N SER A 50 10.78 -18.46 1.79
CA SER A 50 10.73 -18.69 3.24
C SER A 50 9.31 -19.13 3.55
N ASN A 51 9.16 -20.42 3.78
CA ASN A 51 7.93 -21.06 4.18
C ASN A 51 7.46 -20.39 5.49
N ARG A 52 6.41 -19.55 5.44
CA ARG A 52 5.65 -19.18 6.64
C ARG A 52 4.92 -20.43 7.09
N ASN A 53 5.66 -21.28 7.80
CA ASN A 53 5.09 -22.37 8.56
C ASN A 53 4.02 -21.79 9.49
N ASN A 54 2.87 -22.45 9.47
CA ASN A 54 1.78 -22.31 10.41
C ASN A 54 2.32 -22.37 11.85
N VAL A 55 2.50 -21.21 12.49
CA VAL A 55 2.82 -21.15 13.92
C VAL A 55 1.51 -21.33 14.66
N ARG A 56 1.24 -22.60 15.00
CA ARG A 56 0.25 -22.98 16.00
C ARG A 56 0.75 -22.44 17.34
N TYR A 57 0.05 -21.46 17.90
CA TYR A 57 0.35 -20.94 19.23
C TYR A 57 -0.04 -22.01 20.26
N GLU A 58 0.93 -22.55 20.98
CA GLU A 58 0.67 -23.27 22.23
C GLU A 58 0.52 -22.22 23.34
N GLU A 59 -0.65 -22.23 23.98
CA GLU A 59 -1.06 -21.41 25.11
C GLU A 59 -0.12 -21.66 26.31
N TYR A 60 0.71 -20.66 26.64
CA TYR A 60 1.44 -20.60 27.90
C TYR A 60 0.76 -19.57 28.80
N ASP A 61 0.10 -20.09 29.83
CA ASP A 61 -0.51 -19.34 30.92
C ASP A 61 0.59 -18.62 31.71
N SER A 62 0.63 -17.29 31.62
CA SER A 62 1.57 -16.45 32.36
C SER A 62 0.78 -15.29 32.95
N ASP A 63 0.28 -15.52 34.17
CA ASP A 63 -0.32 -14.51 35.04
C ASP A 63 0.63 -13.30 35.18
N THR A 64 0.28 -12.20 34.55
CA THR A 64 0.87 -10.89 34.83
C THR A 64 -0.25 -9.87 34.80
N ASP A 65 -0.81 -9.62 35.98
CA ASP A 65 -1.71 -8.50 36.26
C ASP A 65 -0.95 -7.19 36.01
N SER A 66 -1.10 -6.65 34.81
CA SER A 66 -0.69 -5.28 34.50
C SER A 66 -1.89 -4.58 33.91
N ASP A 67 -2.51 -3.71 34.72
CA ASP A 67 -3.56 -2.76 34.35
C ASP A 67 -3.01 -1.74 33.33
N CYS A 68 -2.75 -2.19 32.10
CA CYS A 68 -2.55 -1.31 30.97
C CYS A 68 -3.93 -1.03 30.39
N GLU A 69 -4.51 0.09 30.80
CA GLU A 69 -5.57 0.79 30.07
C GLU A 69 -5.08 1.07 28.64
N GLU A 70 -5.20 0.08 27.76
CA GLU A 70 -4.98 0.18 26.32
C GLU A 70 -6.07 1.11 25.81
N ARG A 71 -5.80 2.42 25.87
CA ARG A 71 -6.48 3.37 25.01
C ARG A 71 -6.29 2.84 23.60
N ALA A 72 -7.35 2.26 23.05
CA ALA A 72 -7.52 1.99 21.64
C ALA A 72 -7.33 3.31 20.89
N GLN A 73 -6.08 3.68 20.64
CA GLN A 73 -5.72 4.76 19.74
C GLN A 73 -6.14 4.25 18.37
N SER A 74 -7.29 4.72 17.90
CA SER A 74 -7.83 4.39 16.59
C SER A 74 -6.70 4.50 15.56
N LEU A 75 -6.40 3.37 14.90
CA LEU A 75 -5.38 3.36 13.86
C LEU A 75 -5.76 4.40 12.79
N PRO A 76 -4.80 5.23 12.34
CA PRO A 76 -5.09 6.26 11.35
C PRO A 76 -5.64 5.60 10.09
N THR A 77 -6.84 6.00 9.70
CA THR A 77 -7.56 5.40 8.56
C THR A 77 -7.54 6.39 7.41
N VAL A 78 -6.79 6.06 6.36
CA VAL A 78 -6.67 6.89 5.16
C VAL A 78 -7.39 6.20 4.01
N ASP A 79 -8.28 6.93 3.35
CA ASP A 79 -9.03 6.42 2.19
C ASP A 79 -8.08 5.98 1.07
N SER A 80 -8.41 4.85 0.46
CA SER A 80 -7.63 4.28 -0.64
C SER A 80 -8.12 4.78 -1.99
N LYS A 81 -7.19 4.98 -2.92
CA LYS A 81 -7.45 5.53 -4.25
C LYS A 81 -6.62 4.82 -5.31
N LEU A 82 -7.20 4.54 -6.48
CA LEU A 82 -6.45 3.98 -7.60
C LEU A 82 -5.41 4.98 -8.12
N TYR A 83 -4.23 4.48 -8.51
CA TYR A 83 -3.11 5.32 -8.94
C TYR A 83 -3.43 6.25 -10.12
N HIS A 84 -4.38 5.86 -10.98
CA HIS A 84 -4.78 6.61 -12.17
C HIS A 84 -5.90 7.62 -11.92
N GLU A 85 -6.51 7.62 -10.73
CA GLU A 85 -7.47 8.65 -10.35
C GLU A 85 -6.75 9.95 -10.01
N SER A 86 -7.48 11.06 -9.99
CA SER A 86 -6.92 12.37 -9.69
C SER A 86 -6.39 12.46 -8.26
N TRP A 87 -5.08 12.65 -8.12
CA TRP A 87 -4.40 12.91 -6.83
C TRP A 87 -3.30 13.96 -6.92
N ALA A 88 -2.71 14.19 -8.10
CA ALA A 88 -1.59 15.12 -8.28
C ALA A 88 -2.03 16.54 -8.73
N GLN A 89 -3.21 17.01 -8.34
CA GLN A 89 -3.76 18.31 -8.80
C GLN A 89 -3.33 19.52 -7.97
N SER A 90 -2.84 19.29 -6.75
CA SER A 90 -2.30 20.30 -5.85
C SER A 90 -0.80 20.06 -5.65
N PRO A 91 -0.07 20.96 -4.96
CA PRO A 91 1.26 20.64 -4.47
C PRO A 91 1.21 19.33 -3.65
N THR A 92 1.83 18.27 -4.17
CA THR A 92 1.72 16.93 -3.59
C THR A 92 3.08 16.44 -3.12
N ALA A 93 3.11 15.85 -1.93
CA ALA A 93 4.22 15.01 -1.48
C ALA A 93 3.79 13.54 -1.52
N LEU A 94 4.66 12.67 -1.98
CA LEU A 94 4.40 11.24 -2.09
C LEU A 94 5.36 10.48 -1.18
N VAL A 95 4.81 9.66 -0.28
CA VAL A 95 5.58 8.79 0.61
C VAL A 95 5.44 7.35 0.12
N ILE A 96 6.57 6.72 -0.18
CA ILE A 96 6.62 5.32 -0.63
C ILE A 96 7.07 4.44 0.53
N GLY A 97 6.31 3.40 0.83
CA GLY A 97 6.69 2.39 1.82
C GLY A 97 7.96 1.65 1.42
N GLY A 98 8.77 1.30 2.42
CA GLY A 98 9.95 0.46 2.21
C GLY A 98 9.56 -0.99 1.92
N GLU A 99 10.40 -1.72 1.19
CA GLU A 99 10.09 -3.10 0.75
C GLU A 99 9.80 -4.07 1.90
N THR A 100 10.52 -3.92 3.02
CA THR A 100 10.40 -4.81 4.17
C THR A 100 9.41 -4.33 5.21
N HIS A 101 9.43 -3.03 5.53
CA HIS A 101 8.70 -2.45 6.66
C HIS A 101 7.46 -1.65 6.25
N GLY A 102 7.23 -1.47 4.94
CA GLY A 102 6.10 -0.70 4.42
C GLY A 102 6.12 0.76 4.85
N LEU A 103 4.93 1.31 5.11
CA LEU A 103 4.72 2.68 5.57
C LEU A 103 4.81 2.76 7.10
N SER A 104 5.42 3.82 7.62
CA SER A 104 5.34 4.12 9.05
C SER A 104 3.96 4.68 9.44
N VAL A 105 3.55 4.47 10.69
CA VAL A 105 2.31 5.02 11.24
C VAL A 105 2.29 6.56 11.12
N ASP A 106 3.43 7.21 11.37
CA ASP A 106 3.58 8.66 11.21
C ASP A 106 3.29 9.15 9.79
N ALA A 107 3.67 8.37 8.77
CA ALA A 107 3.41 8.70 7.37
C ALA A 107 1.91 8.62 7.05
N VAL A 108 1.23 7.58 7.55
CA VAL A 108 -0.22 7.40 7.38
C VAL A 108 -0.97 8.53 8.10
N GLN A 109 -0.59 8.85 9.34
CA GLN A 109 -1.19 9.95 10.09
C GLN A 109 -0.96 11.31 9.40
N LEU A 110 0.20 11.52 8.77
CA LEU A 110 0.46 12.74 8.02
C LEU A 110 -0.41 12.85 6.76
N ALA A 111 -0.67 11.72 6.08
CA ALA A 111 -1.60 11.69 4.97
C ALA A 111 -3.02 12.04 5.43
N GLU A 112 -3.50 11.44 6.51
CA GLU A 112 -4.82 11.75 7.11
C GLU A 112 -4.96 13.25 7.42
N LYS A 113 -3.98 13.83 8.12
CA LYS A 113 -3.97 15.25 8.50
C LYS A 113 -3.95 16.22 7.32
N THR A 114 -3.42 15.80 6.17
CA THR A 114 -3.34 16.62 4.97
C THR A 114 -4.44 16.30 3.96
N SER A 115 -5.44 15.49 4.35
CA SER A 115 -6.50 15.01 3.46
C SER A 115 -5.96 14.27 2.23
N GLY A 116 -4.84 13.59 2.42
CA GLY A 116 -4.21 12.70 1.47
C GLY A 116 -4.91 11.35 1.36
N HIS A 117 -4.41 10.54 0.44
CA HIS A 117 -4.98 9.23 0.14
C HIS A 117 -3.88 8.16 0.11
N ARG A 118 -4.28 6.91 0.33
CA ARG A 118 -3.44 5.74 0.09
C ARG A 118 -3.56 5.32 -1.38
N LEU A 119 -2.53 5.60 -2.17
CA LEU A 119 -2.50 5.27 -3.59
C LEU A 119 -2.20 3.78 -3.79
N PHE A 120 -2.98 3.14 -4.65
CA PHE A 120 -2.89 1.72 -4.95
C PHE A 120 -2.63 1.46 -6.43
N ILE A 121 -1.65 0.58 -6.71
CA ILE A 121 -1.36 0.05 -8.05
C ILE A 121 -1.86 -1.40 -8.09
N PRO A 122 -2.87 -1.72 -8.93
CA PRO A 122 -3.29 -3.11 -9.11
C PRO A 122 -2.13 -3.98 -9.62
N VAL A 123 -1.91 -5.11 -8.95
CA VAL A 123 -0.95 -6.15 -9.34
C VAL A 123 -1.69 -7.44 -9.66
N ALA A 124 -1.04 -8.35 -10.38
CA ALA A 124 -1.62 -9.66 -10.68
C ALA A 124 -1.88 -10.44 -9.37
N PRO A 125 -2.94 -11.29 -9.30
CA PRO A 125 -3.32 -11.98 -8.06
C PRO A 125 -2.22 -12.86 -7.43
N ASP A 126 -1.28 -13.36 -8.22
CA ASP A 126 -0.17 -14.21 -7.77
C ASP A 126 1.10 -13.42 -7.40
N MET A 127 1.03 -12.08 -7.36
CA MET A 127 2.14 -11.20 -7.00
C MET A 127 1.87 -10.48 -5.68
N ASP A 128 2.77 -10.63 -4.72
CA ASP A 128 2.64 -10.03 -3.39
C ASP A 128 2.82 -8.51 -3.40
N SER A 129 3.78 -8.01 -4.18
CA SER A 129 4.15 -6.59 -4.21
C SER A 129 4.97 -6.18 -5.44
N LEU A 130 5.03 -4.87 -5.67
CA LEU A 130 6.04 -4.26 -6.56
C LEU A 130 7.25 -3.83 -5.74
N ASN A 131 8.43 -3.87 -6.36
CA ASN A 131 9.60 -3.18 -5.84
C ASN A 131 9.29 -1.69 -5.59
N SER A 132 9.76 -1.10 -4.48
CA SER A 132 9.46 0.29 -4.11
C SER A 132 9.87 1.30 -5.19
N ALA A 133 10.98 1.09 -5.89
CA ALA A 133 11.41 1.95 -6.99
C ALA A 133 10.48 1.83 -8.20
N MET A 134 9.96 0.64 -8.49
CA MET A 134 8.97 0.43 -9.56
C MET A 134 7.62 1.07 -9.22
N ALA A 135 7.14 0.89 -7.99
CA ALA A 135 5.93 1.56 -7.51
C ALA A 135 6.06 3.09 -7.59
N ALA A 136 7.18 3.63 -7.11
CA ALA A 136 7.50 5.06 -7.21
C ALA A 136 7.52 5.54 -8.67
N SER A 137 8.12 4.77 -9.58
CA SER A 137 8.20 5.13 -11.01
C SER A 137 6.83 5.23 -11.66
N ILE A 138 5.94 4.27 -11.37
CA ILE A 138 4.56 4.27 -11.89
C ILE A 138 3.79 5.49 -11.36
N LEU A 139 3.87 5.76 -10.06
CA LEU A 139 3.18 6.89 -9.43
C LEU A 139 3.72 8.23 -9.90
N LEU A 140 5.04 8.40 -9.98
CA LEU A 140 5.63 9.64 -10.48
C LEU A 140 5.27 9.90 -11.95
N PHE A 141 5.26 8.85 -12.78
CA PHE A 141 4.84 8.97 -14.17
C PHE A 141 3.37 9.40 -14.28
N GLU A 142 2.47 8.73 -13.58
CA GLU A 142 1.04 9.06 -13.62
C GLU A 142 0.77 10.43 -12.99
N GLY A 143 1.42 10.77 -11.88
CA GLY A 143 1.31 12.09 -11.26
C GLY A 143 1.76 13.21 -12.20
N ARG A 144 2.89 13.03 -12.90
CA ARG A 144 3.33 13.97 -13.93
C ARG A 144 2.33 14.08 -15.08
N LYS A 145 1.78 12.96 -15.54
CA LYS A 145 0.74 12.94 -16.59
C LYS A 145 -0.52 13.69 -16.17
N GLN A 146 -0.93 13.59 -14.90
CA GLN A 146 -2.05 14.37 -14.35
C GLN A 146 -1.74 15.87 -14.31
N LEU A 147 -0.55 16.26 -13.87
CA LEU A 147 -0.11 17.66 -13.86
C LEU A 147 -0.13 18.28 -15.27
N LEU A 148 0.29 17.52 -16.29
CA LEU A 148 0.26 17.97 -17.68
C LEU A 148 -1.16 18.13 -18.25
N LYS A 149 -2.18 17.50 -17.67
CA LYS A 149 -3.59 17.69 -18.07
C LYS A 149 -4.23 18.95 -17.46
N LEU A 150 -3.59 19.54 -16.44
CA LEU A 150 -4.03 20.77 -15.79
C LEU A 150 -3.51 22.03 -16.50
N THR A 151 -2.53 21.86 -17.39
CA THR A 151 -1.92 22.93 -18.21
C THR A 151 -2.61 22.99 -19.55
#